data_AF-A0A2N5H3C4-F1
#
_entry.id   AF-A0A2N5H3C4-F1
#
_cell.length_a   1.000
_cell.length_b   1.000
_cell.length_c   1.000
_cell.angle_alpha   90.00
_cell.angle_beta   90.00
_cell.angle_gamma   90.00
#
_symmetry.space_group_name_H-M   'P 1'
#
loop_
_entity.id
_entity.type
_entity.pdbx_description
1 polymer ?
#
loop_
_entity_poly.entity_id
_entity_poly.type
_entity_poly.pdbx_seq_one_letter_code
_entity_poly.pdbx_strand_id
1 'polypeptide(L)'
;MDNKIFLEKLVEIQGLKIHKHPKNDLYNGECVTRQPHHRRQNVVGDISPTGSSFILYADGKWVSKNKLGIRTVDEAIEWIKKDIEFLSK
;
A
#
# COMPACT_ATOMS: atom_id res chain seq x y z
N MET A 1 14.53 -4.64 0.33
CA MET A 1 13.67 -3.66 1.00
C MET A 1 13.17 -4.28 2.27
N ASP A 2 13.18 -3.53 3.36
CA ASP A 2 12.69 -3.98 4.66
C ASP A 2 11.21 -3.62 4.80
N ASN A 3 10.34 -4.64 4.84
CA ASN A 3 8.90 -4.42 4.97
C ASN A 3 8.49 -3.84 6.33
N LYS A 4 9.30 -4.04 7.38
CA LYS A 4 9.03 -3.44 8.69
C LYS A 4 9.16 -1.92 8.61
N ILE A 5 10.27 -1.44 8.06
CA ILE A 5 10.49 0.00 7.82
C ILE A 5 9.40 0.56 6.90
N PHE A 6 9.02 -0.19 5.87
CA PHE A 6 7.93 0.23 4.98
C PHE A 6 6.60 0.38 5.72
N LEU A 7 6.21 -0.59 6.56
CA LEU A 7 4.99 -0.50 7.37
C LEU A 7 5.01 0.69 8.34
N GLU A 8 6.15 0.93 9.00
CA GLU A 8 6.33 2.09 9.88
C GLU A 8 6.06 3.40 9.12
N LYS A 9 6.65 3.58 7.93
CA LYS A 9 6.41 4.76 7.09
C LYS A 9 4.98 4.84 6.55
N LEU A 10 4.32 3.71 6.27
CA LEU A 10 2.95 3.72 5.78
C LEU A 10 1.96 4.26 6.82
N VAL A 11 2.18 3.97 8.10
CA VAL A 11 1.34 4.47 9.21
C VAL A 11 1.40 6.00 9.33
N GLU A 12 2.50 6.61 8.88
CA GLU A 12 2.69 8.06 8.87
C GLU A 12 1.97 8.77 7.71
N ILE A 13 1.46 8.04 6.72
CA ILE A 13 0.78 8.63 5.56
C ILE A 13 -0.65 9.04 5.95
N GLN A 14 -0.90 10.34 5.98
CA GLN A 14 -2.25 10.87 6.15
C GLN A 14 -3.18 10.36 5.05
N GLY A 15 -4.36 9.85 5.44
CA GLY A 15 -5.33 9.29 4.50
C GLY A 15 -5.08 7.82 4.15
N LEU A 16 -4.09 7.15 4.76
CA LEU A 16 -3.93 5.71 4.70
C LEU A 16 -4.20 5.09 6.07
N LYS A 17 -4.91 3.98 6.10
CA LYS A 17 -5.14 3.16 7.29
C LYS A 17 -4.59 1.77 7.08
N ILE A 18 -3.87 1.25 8.07
CA ILE A 18 -3.30 -0.10 8.00
C ILE A 18 -4.25 -1.09 8.68
N HIS A 19 -4.53 -2.18 7.97
CA HIS A 19 -5.42 -3.26 8.41
C HIS A 19 -4.64 -4.57 8.47
N LYS A 20 -4.59 -5.20 9.65
CA LYS A 20 -4.07 -6.56 9.80
C LYS A 20 -5.10 -7.58 9.32
N HIS A 21 -4.66 -8.58 8.58
CA HIS A 21 -5.49 -9.72 8.21
C HIS A 21 -5.85 -10.55 9.46
N PRO A 22 -7.06 -11.11 9.55
CA PRO A 22 -7.48 -11.87 10.73
C PRO A 22 -6.86 -13.27 10.81
N LYS A 23 -6.39 -13.83 9.70
CA LYS A 23 -5.96 -15.24 9.59
C LYS A 23 -4.45 -15.43 9.40
N ASN A 24 -3.69 -14.36 9.19
CA ASN A 24 -2.26 -14.43 8.95
C ASN A 24 -1.58 -13.12 9.40
N ASP A 25 -0.24 -13.08 9.33
CA ASP A 25 0.56 -11.90 9.70
C ASP A 25 0.76 -10.92 8.54
N LEU A 26 -0.21 -10.83 7.63
CA LEU A 26 -0.21 -9.85 6.55
C LEU A 26 -0.99 -8.59 6.90
N TYR A 27 -0.61 -7.50 6.26
CA TYR A 27 -1.21 -6.19 6.41
C TYR A 27 -1.57 -5.61 5.05
N ASN A 28 -2.67 -4.88 5.00
CA ASN A 28 -3.10 -4.08 3.86
C ASN A 28 -3.11 -2.60 4.24
N GLY A 29 -2.85 -1.73 3.27
CA GLY A 29 -3.05 -0.29 3.39
C GLY A 29 -4.30 0.13 2.61
N GLU A 30 -5.29 0.62 3.34
CA GLU A 30 -6.56 1.12 2.84
C GLU A 30 -6.52 2.65 2.76
N CYS A 31 -6.83 3.23 1.60
CA CYS A 31 -6.98 4.66 1.45
C CYS A 31 -8.34 5.11 2.01
N VAL A 32 -8.29 6.06 2.93
CA VAL A 32 -9.47 6.70 3.53
C VAL A 32 -9.82 7.92 2.70
N THR A 33 -10.63 7.75 1.66
CA THR A 33 -11.10 8.86 0.82
C THR A 33 -12.45 9.39 1.27
N ARG A 34 -12.71 10.69 1.06
CA ARG A 34 -14.01 11.32 1.36
C ARG A 34 -15.14 10.78 0.48
N GLN A 35 -14.81 10.42 -0.75
CA GLN A 35 -15.70 9.74 -1.68
C GLN A 35 -15.16 8.33 -1.92
N PRO A 36 -15.76 7.29 -1.31
CA PRO A 36 -15.31 5.94 -1.51
C PRO A 36 -15.53 5.55 -2.98
N HIS A 37 -14.44 5.51 -3.75
CA HIS A 37 -14.47 4.90 -5.07
C HIS A 37 -14.86 3.44 -4.88
N HIS A 38 -16.04 3.07 -5.41
CA HIS A 38 -16.75 1.81 -5.12
C HIS A 38 -15.97 0.52 -5.45
N ARG A 39 -14.75 0.63 -5.98
CA ARG A 39 -13.89 -0.48 -6.38
C ARG A 39 -12.45 -0.39 -5.84
N ARG A 40 -12.08 0.68 -5.14
CA ARG A 40 -10.68 0.94 -4.76
C ARG A 40 -10.56 1.47 -3.33
N GLN A 41 -10.58 0.55 -2.37
CA GLN A 41 -10.30 0.84 -0.96
C GLN A 41 -8.82 0.59 -0.64
N ASN A 42 -8.21 -0.47 -1.18
CA ASN A 42 -6.82 -0.83 -0.86
C ASN A 42 -5.84 -0.31 -1.92
N VAL A 43 -4.73 0.29 -1.47
CA VAL A 43 -3.63 0.78 -2.33
C VAL A 43 -2.46 -0.20 -2.29
N VAL A 44 -2.24 -0.85 -1.14
CA VAL A 44 -1.19 -1.83 -0.94
C VAL A 44 -1.75 -3.03 -0.16
N GLY A 45 -1.28 -4.23 -0.50
CA GLY A 45 -1.76 -5.46 0.09
C GLY A 45 -0.66 -6.49 0.32
N ASP A 46 -1.01 -7.50 1.11
CA ASP A 46 -0.20 -8.67 1.44
C ASP A 46 1.23 -8.32 1.90
N ILE A 47 1.35 -7.28 2.74
CA ILE A 47 2.63 -6.90 3.34
C ILE A 47 2.88 -7.78 4.55
N SER A 48 3.90 -8.64 4.50
CA SER A 48 4.43 -9.33 5.68
C SER A 48 5.50 -8.47 6.36
N PRO A 49 5.45 -8.17 7.67
CA PRO A 49 6.47 -7.39 8.38
C PRO A 49 7.87 -7.99 8.31
N THR A 50 7.96 -9.32 8.30
CA THR A 50 9.23 -10.07 8.22
C THR A 50 9.60 -10.45 6.79
N GLY A 51 8.74 -10.12 5.82
CA GLY A 51 8.95 -10.40 4.41
C GLY A 51 9.71 -9.29 3.67
N SER A 52 9.85 -9.48 2.37
CA SER A 52 10.46 -8.50 1.45
C SER A 52 9.60 -8.21 0.22
N SER A 53 8.37 -8.74 0.20
CA SER A 53 7.42 -8.62 -0.90
C SER A 53 6.11 -8.02 -0.40
N PHE A 54 5.45 -7.31 -1.30
CA PHE A 54 4.08 -6.80 -1.17
C PHE A 54 3.51 -6.53 -2.57
N ILE A 55 2.20 -6.37 -2.65
CA ILE A 55 1.47 -6.06 -3.88
C ILE A 55 0.89 -4.65 -3.80
N LEU A 56 0.92 -3.94 -4.92
CA LEU A 56 0.35 -2.62 -5.10
C LEU A 56 -0.79 -2.70 -6.11
N TYR A 57 -1.83 -1.89 -5.94
CA TYR A 57 -2.94 -1.86 -6.88
C TYR A 57 -2.67 -0.86 -8.01
N ALA A 58 -2.33 -1.34 -9.21
CA ALA A 58 -2.04 -0.51 -10.38
C ALA A 58 -2.93 -0.92 -11.57
N ASP A 59 -3.51 0.05 -12.28
CA ASP A 59 -4.28 -0.15 -13.51
C ASP A 59 -5.37 -1.23 -13.41
N GLY A 60 -6.07 -1.26 -12.26
CA GLY A 60 -7.15 -2.23 -12.02
C GLY A 60 -6.68 -3.62 -11.58
N LYS A 61 -5.39 -3.81 -11.30
CA LYS A 61 -4.80 -5.12 -10.97
C LYS A 61 -3.84 -5.02 -9.78
N TRP A 62 -3.72 -6.12 -9.05
CA TRP A 62 -2.68 -6.29 -8.05
C TRP A 62 -1.36 -6.69 -8.72
N VAL A 63 -0.33 -5.87 -8.55
CA VAL A 63 0.96 -6.01 -9.19
C VAL A 63 2.05 -6.02 -8.12
N SER A 64 3.01 -6.93 -8.23
CA SER A 64 4.13 -6.95 -7.29
C SER A 64 5.02 -5.73 -7.49
N LYS A 65 5.60 -5.21 -6.40
CA LYS A 65 6.52 -4.07 -6.45
C LYS A 65 7.65 -4.22 -7.47
N ASN A 66 8.14 -5.45 -7.66
CA ASN A 66 9.23 -5.75 -8.60
C ASN A 66 8.80 -5.53 -10.06
N LYS A 67 7.56 -5.87 -10.42
CA LYS A 67 7.02 -5.63 -11.76
C LYS A 67 6.79 -4.14 -12.04
N LEU A 68 6.54 -3.36 -10.98
CA LEU A 68 6.45 -1.89 -11.06
C LEU A 68 7.83 -1.20 -11.03
N GLY A 69 8.93 -1.97 -10.95
CA GLY A 69 10.28 -1.41 -10.90
C GLY A 69 10.66 -0.75 -9.57
N ILE A 70 9.85 -0.91 -8.52
CA ILE A 70 10.07 -0.29 -7.20
C ILE A 70 11.10 -1.09 -6.40
N ARG A 71 12.21 -0.43 -6.06
CA ARG A 71 13.39 -1.00 -5.43
C ARG A 71 13.59 -0.50 -4.00
N THR A 72 13.18 0.73 -3.70
CA THR A 72 13.38 1.37 -2.39
C THR A 72 12.06 1.66 -1.65
N VAL A 73 12.13 1.78 -0.32
CA VAL A 73 10.97 2.15 0.51
C VAL A 73 10.41 3.49 0.03
N ASP A 74 11.28 4.46 -0.22
CA ASP A 74 10.87 5.82 -0.60
C ASP A 74 10.15 5.85 -1.94
N GLU A 75 10.62 5.09 -2.95
CA GLU A 75 9.90 4.92 -4.23
C GLU A 75 8.49 4.34 -4.01
N ALA A 76 8.35 3.35 -3.12
CA ALA A 76 7.05 2.76 -2.80
C ALA A 76 6.11 3.78 -2.12
N ILE A 77 6.63 4.57 -1.19
CA ILE A 77 5.87 5.59 -0.47
C ILE A 77 5.44 6.71 -1.42
N GLU A 78 6.32 7.19 -2.28
CA GLU A 78 5.98 8.20 -3.30
C GLU A 78 4.91 7.69 -4.27
N TRP A 79 5.03 6.43 -4.70
CA TRP A 79 4.04 5.79 -5.56
C TRP A 79 2.65 5.79 -4.88
N ILE A 80 2.58 5.37 -3.62
CA ILE A 80 1.34 5.31 -2.84
C ILE A 80 0.75 6.69 -2.62
N LYS A 81 1.57 7.70 -2.32
CA LYS A 81 1.10 9.08 -2.13
C LYS A 81 0.44 9.66 -3.40
N LYS A 82 1.06 9.46 -4.56
CA LYS A 82 0.48 9.89 -5.85
C LYS A 82 -0.87 9.21 -6.10
N ASP A 83 -0.96 7.94 -5.74
CA ASP A 83 -2.17 7.16 -5.94
C ASP A 83 -3.31 7.59 -5.00
N ILE A 84 -3.00 7.85 -3.73
CA ILE A 84 -3.93 8.44 -2.76
C ILE A 84 -4.41 9.81 -3.22
N GLU A 85 -3.51 10.66 -3.73
CA GLU A 85 -3.86 11.98 -4.26
C GLU A 85 -4.85 11.87 -5.42
N PHE A 86 -4.62 10.93 -6.35
CA PHE A 86 -5.53 10.66 -7.46
C PHE A 86 -6.91 10.20 -6.97
N LEU A 87 -6.96 9.34 -5.95
CA LEU A 87 -8.21 8.82 -5.38
C LEU A 87 -8.97 9.81 -4.50
N SER A 88 -8.30 10.87 -4.04
CA SER A 88 -8.88 11.89 -3.17
C SER A 88 -9.43 13.09 -3.93
N LYS A 89 -9.21 13.17 -5.25
CA LYS A 89 -9.77 14.17 -6.17
C LYS A 89 -11.19 13.79 -6.58
#